data_AF-A0A948AZZ8-F1
#
_entry.id   AF-A0A948AZZ8-F1
#
_cell.length_a   1.000
_cell.length_b   1.000
_cell.length_c   1.000
_cell.angle_alpha   90.00
_cell.angle_beta   90.00
_cell.angle_gamma   90.00
#
_symmetry.space_group_name_H-M   'P 1'
#
loop_
_entity.id
_entity.type
_entity.pdbx_description
1 polymer ?
#
loop_
_entity_poly.entity_id
_entity_poly.type
_entity_poly.pdbx_seq_one_letter_code
_entity_poly.pdbx_strand_id
1 'polypeptide(L)'
;MKYEEDRRERLKESVDGRIRKSEAVIEKIRARIGKEKEILTKHEIALGRKEEKGKDSGISQARVDKKHETISALESRLEETEILVQLMRDQIPRLLTFNPVQEALKNLPPRFRLARGNDWRMVNSRFKTYQDVFTPVEARIFPNTKHKLTRTKYDRVPLHACPVAPERIPDWFVEKFNLADLKGLSEFEKLELKAEITPQVCDIFMHLQPMEVYGRQTHRAMVLEGYDEAHDGKIFFFFYSGNGKKGEERKIMQVYDSVYSAHRMAIHAEKGYDREDEKLEGVKTSIGGIQGDLIGMSENDPEIDGIKKRIRDEIDVLGGVVNEFKEEAVDILTEIQDIKDSLDRHNPGTSCARMVKAAGRLKSRLNQIFGKSGFVEHDKRILGKKINEEKSVMERAQDAFSGIRRELGRDGGAKAVQRRIDSVPDLQKPTVRPFSQYGAKLRAKMCSVTAGFAAGDGGLVRDKTGNAEVICKVFQVQDERESILRDIAASPLTLTIENLLLRSQRLGQLVDPKEVSADAGIVHSEPYNKMVRKVKGLIRALRHYSGENLSESDRIAMYDRLKGYIEDINFTEVLEKL
;
A
#
# COMPACT_ATOMS: atom_id res chain seq x y z
N MET A 1 -28.24 -2.62 22.56
CA MET A 1 -28.66 -4.03 22.39
C MET A 1 -29.96 -4.11 21.61
N LYS A 2 -31.09 -3.59 22.12
CA LYS A 2 -32.37 -3.57 21.38
C LYS A 2 -32.30 -3.03 19.94
N TYR A 3 -31.55 -1.94 19.71
CA TYR A 3 -31.38 -1.37 18.36
C TYR A 3 -30.66 -2.31 17.37
N GLU A 4 -29.70 -3.10 17.83
CA GLU A 4 -28.97 -4.05 16.97
C GLU A 4 -29.82 -5.29 16.67
N GLU A 5 -30.63 -5.74 17.64
CA GLU A 5 -31.63 -6.81 17.45
C GLU A 5 -32.71 -6.36 16.45
N ASP A 6 -33.30 -5.19 16.65
CA ASP A 6 -34.32 -4.62 15.74
C ASP A 6 -33.76 -4.34 14.32
N ARG A 7 -32.46 -4.08 14.20
CA ARG A 7 -31.77 -3.90 12.91
C ARG A 7 -31.54 -5.24 12.21
N ARG A 8 -31.17 -6.28 12.96
CA ARG A 8 -30.99 -7.65 12.43
C ARG A 8 -32.29 -8.23 11.92
N GLU A 9 -33.38 -8.03 12.66
CA GLU A 9 -34.70 -8.51 12.26
C GLU A 9 -35.16 -7.85 10.96
N ARG A 10 -34.99 -6.53 10.84
CA ARG A 10 -35.26 -5.80 9.59
C ARG A 10 -34.38 -6.20 8.42
N LEU A 11 -33.09 -6.49 8.66
CA LEU A 11 -32.18 -6.99 7.64
C LEU A 11 -32.58 -8.40 7.19
N LYS A 12 -32.95 -9.27 8.12
CA LYS A 12 -33.45 -10.62 7.82
C LYS A 12 -34.71 -10.56 6.96
N GLU A 13 -35.70 -9.76 7.35
CA GLU A 13 -36.93 -9.55 6.56
C GLU A 13 -36.63 -9.00 5.15
N SER A 14 -35.70 -8.06 5.04
CA SER A 14 -35.27 -7.48 3.75
C SER A 14 -34.61 -8.53 2.84
N VAL A 15 -33.75 -9.38 3.42
CA VAL A 15 -33.06 -10.45 2.71
C VAL A 15 -34.04 -11.52 2.26
N ASP A 16 -34.92 -11.98 3.15
CA ASP A 16 -35.98 -12.94 2.83
C ASP A 16 -36.89 -12.40 1.71
N GLY A 17 -37.18 -11.10 1.74
CA GLY A 17 -37.91 -10.41 0.66
C GLY A 17 -37.18 -10.41 -0.68
N ARG A 18 -35.84 -10.26 -0.69
CA ARG A 18 -35.01 -10.33 -1.91
C ARG A 18 -34.87 -11.76 -2.45
N ILE A 19 -34.74 -12.75 -1.57
CA ILE A 19 -34.74 -14.17 -1.93
C ILE A 19 -36.05 -14.51 -2.65
N ARG A 20 -37.21 -14.19 -2.05
CA ARG A 20 -38.53 -14.43 -2.67
C ARG A 20 -38.69 -13.75 -4.03
N LYS A 21 -38.20 -12.53 -4.18
CA LYS A 21 -38.22 -11.81 -5.47
C LYS A 21 -37.35 -12.51 -6.52
N SER A 22 -36.18 -13.01 -6.13
CA SER A 22 -35.25 -13.71 -7.02
C SER A 22 -35.76 -15.09 -7.41
N GLU A 23 -36.41 -15.81 -6.49
CA GLU A 23 -37.14 -17.05 -6.77
C GLU A 23 -38.28 -16.84 -7.78
N ALA A 24 -39.03 -15.74 -7.64
CA ALA A 24 -40.05 -15.37 -8.61
C ALA A 24 -39.46 -15.04 -10.00
N VAL A 25 -38.22 -14.53 -10.06
CA VAL A 25 -37.48 -14.33 -11.32
C VAL A 25 -37.03 -15.66 -11.90
N ILE A 26 -36.50 -16.59 -11.09
CA ILE A 26 -36.14 -17.96 -11.49
C ILE A 26 -37.33 -18.65 -12.15
N GLU A 27 -38.50 -18.62 -11.51
CA GLU A 27 -39.72 -19.23 -12.07
C GLU A 27 -40.15 -18.59 -13.40
N LYS A 28 -40.02 -17.27 -13.53
CA LYS A 28 -40.28 -16.57 -14.80
C LYS A 28 -39.28 -16.97 -15.90
N ILE A 29 -38.01 -17.14 -15.57
CA ILE A 29 -36.97 -17.57 -16.52
C ILE A 29 -37.25 -19.01 -16.95
N ARG A 30 -37.52 -19.93 -16.02
CA ARG A 30 -37.90 -21.33 -16.30
C ARG A 30 -39.12 -21.41 -17.20
N ALA A 31 -40.18 -20.67 -16.89
CA ALA A 31 -41.38 -20.61 -17.72
C ALA A 31 -41.10 -20.07 -19.13
N ARG A 32 -40.18 -19.10 -19.25
CA ARG A 32 -39.78 -18.54 -20.55
C ARG A 32 -38.94 -19.51 -21.36
N ILE A 33 -37.98 -20.21 -20.74
CA ILE A 33 -37.22 -21.29 -21.37
C ILE A 33 -38.17 -22.36 -21.91
N GLY A 34 -39.17 -22.77 -21.12
CA GLY A 34 -40.19 -23.73 -21.54
C GLY A 34 -40.95 -23.29 -22.79
N LYS A 35 -41.39 -22.02 -22.83
CA LYS A 35 -42.07 -21.44 -24.00
C LYS A 35 -41.16 -21.37 -25.24
N GLU A 36 -39.91 -20.96 -25.06
CA GLU A 36 -38.95 -20.87 -26.16
C GLU A 36 -38.59 -22.25 -26.72
N LYS A 37 -38.46 -23.28 -25.86
CA LYS A 37 -38.29 -24.68 -26.27
C LYS A 37 -39.49 -25.19 -27.08
N GLU A 38 -40.72 -24.89 -26.65
CA GLU A 38 -41.93 -25.28 -27.39
C GLU A 38 -42.00 -24.62 -28.78
N ILE A 39 -41.62 -23.33 -28.88
CA ILE A 39 -41.54 -22.59 -30.15
C ILE A 39 -40.45 -23.19 -31.05
N LEU A 40 -39.28 -23.50 -30.48
CA LEU A 40 -38.17 -24.13 -31.17
C LEU A 40 -38.60 -25.47 -31.78
N THR A 41 -39.25 -26.35 -31.01
CA THR A 41 -39.77 -27.62 -31.51
C THR A 41 -40.75 -27.43 -32.67
N LYS A 42 -41.65 -26.44 -32.58
CA LYS A 42 -42.58 -26.10 -33.68
C LYS A 42 -41.82 -25.63 -34.93
N HIS A 43 -40.77 -24.83 -34.76
CA HIS A 43 -39.94 -24.36 -35.86
C HIS A 43 -39.13 -25.49 -36.51
N GLU A 44 -38.54 -26.38 -35.72
CA GLU A 44 -37.77 -27.54 -36.20
C GLU A 44 -38.67 -28.51 -36.99
N ILE A 45 -39.89 -28.80 -36.49
CA ILE A 45 -40.87 -29.62 -37.22
C ILE A 45 -41.28 -28.96 -38.55
N ALA A 46 -41.48 -27.64 -38.55
CA ALA A 46 -41.85 -26.90 -39.75
C ALA A 46 -40.71 -26.78 -40.78
N LEU A 47 -39.46 -26.79 -40.30
CA LEU A 47 -38.26 -26.81 -41.13
C LEU A 47 -38.05 -28.18 -41.77
N GLY A 48 -38.15 -29.27 -41.00
CA GLY A 48 -38.07 -30.63 -41.53
C GLY A 48 -39.17 -30.96 -42.56
N ARG A 49 -40.40 -30.46 -42.34
CA ARG A 49 -41.49 -30.60 -43.33
C ARG A 49 -41.26 -29.82 -44.63
N LYS A 50 -40.46 -28.73 -44.59
CA LYS A 50 -40.07 -27.98 -45.79
C LYS A 50 -39.07 -28.79 -46.62
N GLU A 51 -38.11 -29.43 -45.96
CA GLU A 51 -37.12 -30.31 -46.59
C GLU A 51 -37.79 -31.54 -47.23
N GLU A 52 -38.83 -32.11 -46.61
CA GLU A 52 -39.56 -33.26 -47.15
C GLU A 52 -40.56 -32.94 -48.28
N LYS A 53 -41.21 -31.76 -48.25
CA LYS A 53 -42.37 -31.47 -49.13
C LYS A 53 -42.17 -30.33 -50.12
N GLY A 54 -41.01 -29.64 -50.11
CA GLY A 54 -40.69 -28.55 -51.04
C GLY A 54 -41.62 -27.32 -50.97
N LYS A 55 -42.49 -27.23 -49.95
CA LYS A 55 -43.40 -26.09 -49.72
C LYS A 55 -42.79 -25.13 -48.71
N ASP A 56 -42.77 -23.84 -49.05
CA ASP A 56 -42.12 -22.81 -48.26
C ASP A 56 -42.89 -22.55 -46.95
N SER A 57 -42.32 -22.98 -45.82
CA SER A 57 -42.93 -22.87 -44.49
C SER A 57 -42.73 -21.50 -43.83
N GLY A 58 -42.02 -20.57 -44.48
CA GLY A 58 -41.73 -19.23 -43.95
C GLY A 58 -40.78 -19.20 -42.74
N ILE A 59 -40.18 -20.34 -42.38
CA ILE A 59 -39.23 -20.49 -41.27
C ILE A 59 -37.87 -20.87 -41.86
N SER A 60 -36.82 -20.12 -41.47
CA SER A 60 -35.43 -20.33 -41.90
C SER A 60 -34.59 -20.95 -40.79
N GLN A 61 -33.50 -21.63 -41.17
CA GLN A 61 -32.52 -22.19 -40.21
C GLN A 61 -32.01 -21.10 -39.24
N ALA A 62 -31.71 -19.90 -39.75
CA ALA A 62 -31.30 -18.75 -38.93
C ALA A 62 -32.31 -18.39 -37.82
N ARG A 63 -33.62 -18.68 -38.01
CA ARG A 63 -34.65 -18.43 -37.00
C ARG A 63 -34.69 -19.52 -35.93
N VAL A 64 -34.27 -20.75 -36.27
CA VAL A 64 -34.07 -21.87 -35.33
C VAL A 64 -32.80 -21.61 -34.51
N ASP A 65 -31.71 -21.24 -35.16
CA ASP A 65 -30.42 -20.94 -34.50
C ASP A 65 -30.58 -19.79 -33.47
N LYS A 66 -31.27 -18.72 -33.85
CA LYS A 66 -31.58 -17.60 -32.93
C LYS A 66 -32.39 -18.03 -31.69
N LYS A 67 -33.20 -19.09 -31.80
CA LYS A 67 -33.97 -19.64 -30.67
C LYS A 67 -33.07 -20.48 -29.77
N HIS A 68 -32.17 -21.27 -30.32
CA HIS A 68 -31.11 -21.95 -29.55
C HIS A 68 -30.25 -20.95 -28.76
N GLU A 69 -29.79 -19.86 -29.39
CA GLU A 69 -29.05 -18.79 -28.70
C GLU A 69 -29.85 -18.16 -27.56
N THR A 70 -31.14 -17.88 -27.80
CA THR A 70 -32.03 -17.30 -26.78
C THR A 70 -32.21 -18.24 -25.59
N ILE A 71 -32.37 -19.54 -25.83
CA ILE A 71 -32.52 -20.55 -24.79
C ILE A 71 -31.22 -20.66 -23.98
N SER A 72 -30.07 -20.75 -24.65
CA SER A 72 -28.77 -20.83 -23.99
C SER A 72 -28.50 -19.61 -23.11
N ALA A 73 -28.79 -18.39 -23.59
CA ALA A 73 -28.65 -17.18 -22.79
C ALA A 73 -29.59 -17.14 -21.57
N LEU A 74 -30.80 -17.69 -21.69
CA LEU A 74 -31.73 -17.81 -20.57
C LEU A 74 -31.29 -18.89 -19.56
N GLU A 75 -30.71 -19.99 -20.02
CA GLU A 75 -30.17 -21.07 -19.17
C GLU A 75 -28.95 -20.58 -18.37
N SER A 76 -28.01 -19.85 -18.99
CA SER A 76 -26.89 -19.23 -18.25
C SER A 76 -27.40 -18.23 -17.21
N ARG A 77 -28.37 -17.39 -17.56
CA ARG A 77 -28.97 -16.44 -16.61
C ARG A 77 -29.72 -17.14 -15.47
N LEU A 78 -30.35 -18.28 -15.73
CA LEU A 78 -31.00 -19.10 -14.72
C LEU A 78 -29.97 -19.60 -13.71
N GLU A 79 -28.88 -20.20 -14.20
CA GLU A 79 -27.78 -20.72 -13.38
C GLU A 79 -27.17 -19.62 -12.49
N GLU A 80 -26.84 -18.46 -13.05
CA GLU A 80 -26.33 -17.31 -12.28
C GLU A 80 -27.30 -16.87 -11.17
N THR A 81 -28.60 -16.83 -11.48
CA THR A 81 -29.62 -16.39 -10.51
C THR A 81 -29.83 -17.45 -9.42
N GLU A 82 -29.76 -18.74 -9.75
CA GLU A 82 -29.85 -19.85 -8.79
C GLU A 82 -28.65 -19.86 -7.83
N ILE A 83 -27.43 -19.65 -8.34
CA ILE A 83 -26.22 -19.50 -7.53
C ILE A 83 -26.36 -18.32 -6.55
N LEU A 84 -26.85 -17.16 -7.03
CA LEU A 84 -27.07 -15.99 -6.19
C LEU A 84 -28.09 -16.26 -5.08
N VAL A 85 -29.20 -16.95 -5.38
CA VAL A 85 -30.20 -17.32 -4.38
C VAL A 85 -29.63 -18.28 -3.34
N GLN A 86 -28.84 -19.26 -3.77
CA GLN A 86 -28.19 -20.20 -2.87
C GLN A 86 -27.19 -19.49 -1.94
N LEU A 87 -26.35 -18.59 -2.48
CA LEU A 87 -25.45 -17.73 -1.70
C LEU A 87 -26.21 -16.90 -0.65
N MET A 88 -27.34 -16.28 -1.03
CA MET A 88 -28.16 -15.51 -0.11
C MET A 88 -28.75 -16.37 1.02
N ARG A 89 -29.18 -17.60 0.72
CA ARG A 89 -29.73 -18.53 1.70
C ARG A 89 -28.67 -19.05 2.68
N ASP A 90 -27.49 -19.36 2.20
CA ASP A 90 -26.47 -20.03 3.00
C ASP A 90 -25.62 -19.04 3.82
N GLN A 91 -25.25 -17.89 3.25
CA GLN A 91 -24.29 -16.97 3.88
C GLN A 91 -24.95 -15.88 4.73
N ILE A 92 -26.12 -15.36 4.34
CA ILE A 92 -26.70 -14.20 5.02
C ILE A 92 -27.23 -14.53 6.43
N PRO A 93 -27.93 -15.65 6.67
CA PRO A 93 -28.33 -16.03 8.03
C PRO A 93 -27.11 -16.20 8.95
N ARG A 94 -26.02 -16.78 8.44
CA ARG A 94 -24.77 -16.96 9.20
C ARG A 94 -24.10 -15.63 9.53
N LEU A 95 -24.05 -14.68 8.58
CA LEU A 95 -23.57 -13.31 8.81
C LEU A 95 -24.36 -12.57 9.88
N LEU A 96 -25.68 -12.81 9.97
CA LEU A 96 -26.52 -12.17 10.99
C LEU A 96 -26.23 -12.70 12.41
N THR A 97 -25.83 -13.96 12.54
CA THR A 97 -25.46 -14.58 13.82
C THR A 97 -24.00 -14.40 14.21
N PHE A 98 -23.11 -14.25 13.23
CA PHE A 98 -21.67 -14.07 13.43
C PHE A 98 -21.37 -12.67 14.00
N ASN A 99 -21.06 -12.59 15.30
CA ASN A 99 -20.75 -11.31 15.95
C ASN A 99 -19.63 -11.43 16.99
N PRO A 100 -18.38 -11.62 16.53
CA PRO A 100 -17.22 -11.77 17.41
C PRO A 100 -16.99 -10.53 18.29
N VAL A 101 -17.38 -9.34 17.83
CA VAL A 101 -17.28 -8.10 18.63
C VAL A 101 -18.20 -8.15 19.84
N GLN A 102 -19.48 -8.53 19.65
CA GLN A 102 -20.40 -8.66 20.78
C GLN A 102 -19.99 -9.78 21.74
N GLU A 103 -19.47 -10.89 21.24
CA GLU A 103 -18.94 -11.96 22.09
C GLU A 103 -17.75 -11.50 22.92
N ALA A 104 -16.79 -10.78 22.31
CA ALA A 104 -15.67 -10.18 23.03
C ALA A 104 -16.14 -9.19 24.11
N LEU A 105 -17.18 -8.40 23.83
CA LEU A 105 -17.76 -7.47 24.79
C LEU A 105 -18.51 -8.15 25.94
N LYS A 106 -19.20 -9.27 25.68
CA LYS A 106 -19.85 -10.09 26.73
C LYS A 106 -18.80 -10.67 27.69
N ASN A 107 -17.65 -11.05 27.15
CA ASN A 107 -16.53 -11.61 27.90
C ASN A 107 -15.50 -10.55 28.33
N LEU A 108 -15.88 -9.27 28.34
CA LEU A 108 -14.96 -8.17 28.66
C LEU A 108 -14.43 -8.31 30.10
N PRO A 109 -13.09 -8.35 30.31
CA PRO A 109 -12.56 -8.48 31.65
C PRO A 109 -12.95 -7.29 32.55
N PRO A 110 -13.22 -7.47 33.86
CA PRO A 110 -13.70 -6.41 34.77
C PRO A 110 -12.79 -5.17 34.86
N ARG A 111 -11.51 -5.35 34.55
CA ARG A 111 -10.51 -4.26 34.49
C ARG A 111 -10.66 -3.34 33.27
N PHE A 112 -11.62 -3.61 32.38
CA PHE A 112 -11.95 -2.79 31.23
C PHE A 112 -13.42 -2.37 31.27
N ARG A 113 -13.74 -1.27 30.60
CA ARG A 113 -15.09 -0.75 30.42
C ARG A 113 -15.25 -0.23 29.00
N LEU A 114 -16.49 -0.15 28.53
CA LEU A 114 -16.79 0.54 27.27
C LEU A 114 -16.42 2.03 27.34
N ALA A 115 -15.92 2.54 26.22
CA ALA A 115 -15.69 3.95 25.97
C ALA A 115 -17.01 4.73 26.03
N ARG A 116 -17.04 5.90 26.69
CA ARG A 116 -18.21 6.78 26.73
C ARG A 116 -17.86 8.19 26.26
N GLY A 117 -18.70 8.78 25.40
CA GLY A 117 -18.60 10.19 25.01
C GLY A 117 -17.19 10.64 24.59
N ASN A 118 -16.63 11.62 25.31
CA ASN A 118 -15.33 12.24 25.03
C ASN A 118 -14.10 11.42 25.48
N ASP A 119 -14.27 10.18 25.94
CA ASP A 119 -13.18 9.32 26.43
C ASP A 119 -12.05 9.12 25.39
N TRP A 120 -12.37 9.23 24.08
CA TRP A 120 -11.41 9.00 23.00
C TRP A 120 -10.30 10.06 22.86
N ARG A 121 -10.31 11.13 23.66
CA ARG A 121 -9.21 12.12 23.75
C ARG A 121 -7.99 11.63 24.55
N MET A 122 -7.76 10.33 24.58
CA MET A 122 -6.64 9.71 25.30
C MET A 122 -5.30 9.95 24.58
N VAL A 123 -4.20 9.80 25.33
CA VAL A 123 -2.85 9.97 24.78
C VAL A 123 -2.61 8.94 23.66
N ASN A 124 -2.02 9.41 22.55
CA ASN A 124 -1.64 8.53 21.45
C ASN A 124 -0.71 7.44 21.96
N SER A 125 -1.13 6.18 21.77
CA SER A 125 -0.50 4.99 22.31
C SER A 125 -0.75 3.81 21.38
N ARG A 126 -0.05 2.71 21.60
CA ARG A 126 -0.23 1.44 20.91
C ARG A 126 -1.63 0.88 21.13
N PHE A 127 -2.11 0.91 22.37
CA PHE A 127 -3.47 0.49 22.73
C PHE A 127 -4.56 1.28 21.99
N LYS A 128 -4.44 2.61 21.96
CA LYS A 128 -5.35 3.47 21.19
C LYS A 128 -5.27 3.17 19.69
N THR A 129 -4.05 3.05 19.16
CA THR A 129 -3.80 2.82 17.73
C THR A 129 -4.37 1.49 17.27
N TYR A 130 -4.22 0.42 18.05
CA TYR A 130 -4.81 -0.89 17.77
C TYR A 130 -6.33 -0.80 17.60
N GLN A 131 -7.00 -0.18 18.58
CA GLN A 131 -8.46 -0.01 18.55
C GLN A 131 -8.93 0.96 17.47
N ASP A 132 -8.14 1.99 17.13
CA ASP A 132 -8.42 2.88 16.01
C ASP A 132 -8.41 2.15 14.65
N VAL A 133 -7.61 1.08 14.52
CA VAL A 133 -7.50 0.28 13.30
C VAL A 133 -8.58 -0.81 13.26
N PHE A 134 -8.73 -1.60 14.32
CA PHE A 134 -9.51 -2.84 14.30
C PHE A 134 -10.83 -2.82 15.07
N THR A 135 -11.06 -1.83 15.93
CA THR A 135 -12.24 -1.81 16.81
C THR A 135 -13.27 -0.77 16.32
N PRO A 136 -14.54 -1.16 16.11
CA PRO A 136 -15.64 -0.23 15.88
C PRO A 136 -15.75 0.81 17.00
N VAL A 137 -16.19 2.04 16.69
CA VAL A 137 -16.15 3.16 17.64
C VAL A 137 -16.98 2.84 18.91
N GLU A 138 -18.12 2.20 18.71
CA GLU A 138 -19.10 1.83 19.73
C GLU A 138 -18.61 0.67 20.62
N ALA A 139 -17.64 -0.11 20.13
CA ALA A 139 -17.09 -1.27 20.81
C ALA A 139 -15.73 -0.98 21.49
N ARG A 140 -15.22 0.25 21.38
CA ARG A 140 -13.95 0.64 21.99
C ARG A 140 -14.02 0.51 23.51
N ILE A 141 -12.91 0.07 24.09
CA ILE A 141 -12.76 -0.16 25.51
C ILE A 141 -11.64 0.69 26.11
N PHE A 142 -11.78 0.92 27.41
CA PHE A 142 -10.83 1.65 28.25
C PHE A 142 -10.46 0.84 29.49
N PRO A 143 -9.21 0.92 29.95
CA PRO A 143 -8.86 0.48 31.28
C PRO A 143 -9.76 1.14 32.33
N ASN A 144 -10.29 0.35 33.24
CA ASN A 144 -11.13 0.80 34.35
C ASN A 144 -10.25 1.34 35.48
N THR A 145 -9.63 2.51 35.25
CA THR A 145 -8.72 3.15 36.20
C THR A 145 -9.28 4.47 36.70
N LYS A 146 -9.15 4.73 38.02
CA LYS A 146 -9.59 6.00 38.63
C LYS A 146 -8.79 7.22 38.16
N HIS A 147 -7.58 7.01 37.64
CA HIS A 147 -6.70 8.07 37.13
C HIS A 147 -6.47 7.92 35.63
N LYS A 148 -6.21 9.05 34.94
CA LYS A 148 -5.74 9.06 33.56
C LYS A 148 -4.35 8.40 33.51
N LEU A 149 -4.21 7.36 32.69
CA LEU A 149 -2.91 6.71 32.48
C LEU A 149 -1.99 7.59 31.62
N THR A 150 -0.69 7.51 31.88
CA THR A 150 0.34 8.09 31.02
C THR A 150 0.47 7.29 29.73
N ARG A 151 1.11 7.86 28.70
CA ARG A 151 1.39 7.16 27.43
C ARG A 151 2.05 5.81 27.64
N THR A 152 3.14 5.80 28.40
CA THR A 152 3.92 4.59 28.73
C THR A 152 3.11 3.52 29.45
N LYS A 153 2.12 3.92 30.28
CA LYS A 153 1.20 2.97 30.91
C LYS A 153 0.19 2.42 29.91
N TYR A 154 -0.32 3.25 29.00
CA TYR A 154 -1.21 2.80 27.92
C TYR A 154 -0.51 1.85 26.95
N ASP A 155 0.76 2.06 26.62
CA ASP A 155 1.51 1.15 25.75
C ASP A 155 1.68 -0.25 26.36
N ARG A 156 1.65 -0.36 27.69
CA ARG A 156 1.72 -1.65 28.41
C ARG A 156 0.35 -2.33 28.60
N VAL A 157 -0.75 -1.67 28.24
CA VAL A 157 -2.08 -2.27 28.33
C VAL A 157 -2.17 -3.40 27.31
N PRO A 158 -2.59 -4.60 27.71
CA PRO A 158 -2.60 -5.73 26.81
C PRO A 158 -3.77 -5.63 25.82
N LEU A 159 -3.53 -6.05 24.58
CA LEU A 159 -4.45 -5.86 23.45
C LEU A 159 -5.49 -6.96 23.30
N HIS A 160 -5.30 -8.13 23.92
CA HIS A 160 -6.20 -9.29 23.79
C HIS A 160 -7.62 -9.04 24.30
N ALA A 161 -7.82 -7.98 25.10
CA ALA A 161 -9.15 -7.58 25.57
C ALA A 161 -9.88 -6.69 24.56
N CYS A 162 -9.19 -6.12 23.57
CA CYS A 162 -9.78 -5.23 22.59
C CYS A 162 -10.66 -6.02 21.61
N PRO A 163 -11.95 -5.65 21.44
CA PRO A 163 -12.78 -6.27 20.42
C PRO A 163 -12.22 -5.98 19.02
N VAL A 164 -12.17 -7.00 18.17
CA VAL A 164 -11.73 -6.87 16.79
C VAL A 164 -12.87 -7.20 15.86
N ALA A 165 -13.13 -6.30 14.93
CA ALA A 165 -14.04 -6.52 13.82
C ALA A 165 -13.25 -7.23 12.69
N PRO A 166 -13.56 -8.49 12.34
CA PRO A 166 -12.82 -9.23 11.31
C PRO A 166 -12.79 -8.51 9.96
N GLU A 167 -13.86 -7.81 9.59
CA GLU A 167 -13.95 -7.00 8.37
C GLU A 167 -12.94 -5.84 8.33
N ARG A 168 -12.36 -5.46 9.48
CA ARG A 168 -11.32 -4.44 9.57
C ARG A 168 -9.91 -5.01 9.40
N ILE A 169 -9.72 -6.33 9.41
CA ILE A 169 -8.44 -6.97 9.10
C ILE A 169 -8.31 -7.06 7.57
N PRO A 170 -7.35 -6.36 6.95
CA PRO A 170 -7.19 -6.40 5.49
C PRO A 170 -6.64 -7.74 5.00
N ASP A 171 -7.12 -8.25 3.86
CA ASP A 171 -6.64 -9.51 3.24
C ASP A 171 -5.13 -9.49 3.03
N TRP A 172 -4.60 -8.38 2.49
CA TRP A 172 -3.16 -8.21 2.29
C TRP A 172 -2.35 -8.35 3.58
N PHE A 173 -2.92 -8.02 4.75
CA PHE A 173 -2.22 -8.16 6.02
C PHE A 173 -2.13 -9.62 6.42
N VAL A 174 -3.22 -10.38 6.24
CA VAL A 174 -3.27 -11.82 6.46
C VAL A 174 -2.23 -12.53 5.59
N GLU A 175 -2.19 -12.20 4.30
CA GLU A 175 -1.24 -12.77 3.34
C GLU A 175 0.21 -12.36 3.64
N LYS A 176 0.47 -11.07 3.91
CA LYS A 176 1.84 -10.55 4.12
C LYS A 176 2.54 -11.13 5.35
N PHE A 177 1.76 -11.56 6.34
CA PHE A 177 2.23 -12.19 7.57
C PHE A 177 1.97 -13.71 7.59
N ASN A 178 1.55 -14.30 6.46
CA ASN A 178 1.22 -15.72 6.33
C ASN A 178 0.31 -16.24 7.45
N LEU A 179 -0.68 -15.46 7.86
CA LEU A 179 -1.55 -15.79 8.99
C LEU A 179 -2.60 -16.85 8.62
N ALA A 180 -3.05 -16.84 7.37
CA ALA A 180 -3.99 -17.79 6.81
C ALA A 180 -3.97 -17.73 5.26
N ASP A 181 -4.46 -18.77 4.59
CA ASP A 181 -4.73 -18.75 3.15
C ASP A 181 -6.17 -18.32 2.89
N LEU A 182 -6.34 -17.20 2.18
CA LEU A 182 -7.66 -16.64 1.84
C LEU A 182 -8.10 -16.98 0.42
N LYS A 183 -7.25 -17.66 -0.37
CA LYS A 183 -7.53 -17.91 -1.79
C LYS A 183 -8.64 -18.92 -1.96
N GLY A 184 -9.59 -18.60 -2.84
CA GLY A 184 -10.73 -19.48 -3.15
C GLY A 184 -11.81 -19.55 -2.07
N LEU A 185 -11.64 -18.84 -0.94
CA LEU A 185 -12.64 -18.75 0.11
C LEU A 185 -13.73 -17.74 -0.23
N SER A 186 -14.95 -18.03 0.19
CA SER A 186 -16.06 -17.08 0.18
C SER A 186 -15.84 -15.95 1.20
N GLU A 187 -16.52 -14.80 1.03
CA GLU A 187 -16.39 -13.66 1.94
C GLU A 187 -16.74 -14.00 3.39
N PHE A 188 -17.70 -14.91 3.61
CA PHE A 188 -18.05 -15.36 4.95
C PHE A 188 -16.94 -16.22 5.58
N GLU A 189 -16.41 -17.20 4.85
CA GLU A 189 -15.29 -18.05 5.30
C GLU A 189 -14.04 -17.21 5.62
N LYS A 190 -13.78 -16.16 4.82
CA LYS A 190 -12.73 -15.18 5.12
C LYS A 190 -12.98 -14.46 6.44
N LEU A 191 -14.21 -14.07 6.75
CA LEU A 191 -14.54 -13.38 8.01
C LEU A 191 -14.40 -14.32 9.22
N GLU A 192 -14.82 -15.57 9.10
CA GLU A 192 -14.62 -16.61 10.13
C GLU A 192 -13.13 -16.81 10.41
N LEU A 193 -12.34 -17.04 9.36
CA LEU A 193 -10.90 -17.24 9.48
C LEU A 193 -10.19 -16.00 10.03
N LYS A 194 -10.63 -14.80 9.65
CA LYS A 194 -10.13 -13.54 10.22
C LYS A 194 -10.45 -13.37 11.70
N ALA A 195 -11.62 -13.84 12.16
CA ALA A 195 -11.93 -13.85 13.58
C ALA A 195 -11.02 -14.82 14.34
N GLU A 196 -10.76 -16.00 13.78
CA GLU A 196 -9.88 -17.01 14.36
C GLU A 196 -8.43 -16.53 14.49
N ILE A 197 -7.91 -15.79 13.50
CA ILE A 197 -6.53 -15.27 13.53
C ILE A 197 -6.34 -13.99 14.36
N THR A 198 -7.42 -13.48 14.99
CA THR A 198 -7.36 -12.25 15.81
C THR A 198 -6.28 -12.30 16.91
N PRO A 199 -6.03 -13.43 17.60
CA PRO A 199 -4.92 -13.54 18.55
C PRO A 199 -3.54 -13.30 17.91
N GLN A 200 -3.28 -13.81 16.71
CA GLN A 200 -2.03 -13.54 15.99
C GLN A 200 -1.91 -12.06 15.59
N VAL A 201 -3.01 -11.44 15.16
CA VAL A 201 -3.02 -9.99 14.87
C VAL A 201 -2.71 -9.17 16.12
N CYS A 202 -3.29 -9.54 17.26
CA CYS A 202 -2.95 -8.93 18.56
C CYS A 202 -1.46 -9.07 18.86
N ASP A 203 -0.90 -10.26 18.66
CA ASP A 203 0.48 -10.57 18.99
C ASP A 203 1.48 -9.76 18.17
N ILE A 204 1.27 -9.63 16.85
CA ILE A 204 2.07 -8.74 15.98
C ILE A 204 2.06 -7.32 16.55
N PHE A 205 0.89 -6.80 16.93
CA PHE A 205 0.78 -5.46 17.48
C PHE A 205 1.42 -5.31 18.86
N MET A 206 1.47 -6.37 19.67
CA MET A 206 2.20 -6.38 20.95
C MET A 206 3.72 -6.27 20.78
N HIS A 207 4.25 -6.52 19.57
CA HIS A 207 5.65 -6.37 19.21
C HIS A 207 5.97 -5.05 18.49
N LEU A 208 4.97 -4.20 18.25
CA LEU A 208 5.19 -2.87 17.68
C LEU A 208 5.78 -1.90 18.71
N GLN A 209 6.92 -1.31 18.35
CA GLN A 209 7.59 -0.23 19.08
C GLN A 209 7.47 1.10 18.33
N PRO A 210 7.13 2.21 19.00
CA PRO A 210 7.04 3.50 18.35
C PRO A 210 8.43 4.02 17.95
N MET A 211 8.54 4.55 16.74
CA MET A 211 9.79 5.19 16.29
C MET A 211 10.02 6.50 17.04
N GLU A 212 11.28 6.85 17.29
CA GLU A 212 11.67 8.05 18.04
C GLU A 212 12.29 9.14 17.15
N VAL A 213 11.89 10.40 17.37
CA VAL A 213 12.50 11.57 16.75
C VAL A 213 12.65 12.68 17.79
N TYR A 214 13.86 13.24 17.93
CA TYR A 214 14.17 14.30 18.89
C TYR A 214 13.70 14.01 20.33
N GLY A 215 13.86 12.78 20.83
CA GLY A 215 13.37 12.41 22.17
C GLY A 215 11.87 12.13 22.25
N ARG A 216 11.13 12.22 21.14
CA ARG A 216 9.68 12.03 21.09
C ARG A 216 9.31 10.81 20.26
N GLN A 217 8.71 9.83 20.92
CA GLN A 217 8.12 8.66 20.26
C GLN A 217 6.84 9.03 19.52
N THR A 218 6.64 8.42 18.35
CA THR A 218 5.42 8.53 17.54
C THR A 218 4.75 7.17 17.35
N HIS A 219 3.44 7.10 17.53
CA HIS A 219 2.62 5.92 17.18
C HIS A 219 1.99 6.04 15.79
N ARG A 220 2.49 6.98 14.99
CA ARG A 220 2.20 7.08 13.56
C ARG A 220 3.11 6.15 12.75
N ALA A 221 4.37 6.04 13.16
CA ALA A 221 5.37 5.16 12.58
C ALA A 221 5.87 4.22 13.67
N MET A 222 5.66 2.93 13.50
CA MET A 222 6.09 1.90 14.45
C MET A 222 6.94 0.85 13.73
N VAL A 223 7.88 0.25 14.45
CA VAL A 223 8.71 -0.86 13.98
C VAL A 223 8.28 -2.13 14.69
N LEU A 224 8.20 -3.24 13.95
CA LEU A 224 7.95 -4.56 14.52
C LEU A 224 9.26 -5.12 15.06
N GLU A 225 9.36 -5.38 16.36
CA GLU A 225 10.58 -5.87 16.99
C GLU A 225 10.32 -7.15 17.79
N GLY A 226 11.09 -8.20 17.55
CA GLY A 226 11.08 -9.44 18.34
C GLY A 226 9.89 -10.37 18.10
N TYR A 227 9.13 -10.20 17.02
CA TYR A 227 8.00 -11.08 16.65
C TYR A 227 8.50 -12.40 16.05
N ASP A 228 9.03 -12.35 14.83
CA ASP A 228 9.72 -13.47 14.18
C ASP A 228 10.84 -12.96 13.26
N GLU A 229 11.79 -13.81 12.91
CA GLU A 229 12.94 -13.43 12.07
C GLU A 229 12.52 -13.01 10.65
N ALA A 230 11.40 -13.52 10.13
CA ALA A 230 10.90 -13.24 8.79
C ALA A 230 10.25 -11.85 8.67
N HIS A 231 9.86 -11.23 9.78
CA HIS A 231 9.14 -9.96 9.83
C HIS A 231 9.76 -8.90 10.76
N ASP A 232 10.75 -9.26 11.56
CA ASP A 232 11.47 -8.35 12.45
C ASP A 232 12.07 -7.14 11.71
N GLY A 233 11.80 -5.93 12.18
CA GLY A 233 12.24 -4.66 11.61
C GLY A 233 11.34 -4.08 10.50
N LYS A 234 10.17 -4.67 10.21
CA LYS A 234 9.17 -4.07 9.29
C LYS A 234 8.58 -2.78 9.86
N ILE A 235 8.21 -1.85 8.99
CA ILE A 235 7.67 -0.52 9.37
C ILE A 235 6.17 -0.45 9.17
N PHE A 236 5.46 -0.03 10.20
CA PHE A 236 4.02 0.18 10.21
C PHE A 236 3.71 1.68 10.24
N PHE A 237 2.95 2.15 9.25
CA PHE A 237 2.41 3.51 9.21
C PHE A 237 0.91 3.52 9.46
N PHE A 238 0.47 4.49 10.25
CA PHE A 238 -0.93 4.65 10.64
C PHE A 238 -1.42 6.07 10.36
N PHE A 239 -2.45 6.19 9.54
CA PHE A 239 -3.04 7.47 9.17
C PHE A 239 -4.57 7.35 9.12
N TYR A 240 -5.27 8.44 9.39
CA TYR A 240 -6.73 8.44 9.27
C TYR A 240 -7.13 8.52 7.80
N SER A 241 -8.12 7.73 7.40
CA SER A 241 -8.81 7.96 6.14
C SER A 241 -9.50 9.32 6.24
N GLY A 242 -8.97 10.34 5.55
CA GLY A 242 -9.56 11.68 5.57
C GLY A 242 -11.05 11.64 5.17
N ASN A 243 -11.84 12.50 5.81
CA ASN A 243 -13.27 12.77 5.55
C ASN A 243 -14.32 11.76 6.06
N GLY A 244 -14.01 10.90 7.02
CA GLY A 244 -15.09 10.27 7.79
C GLY A 244 -15.93 11.35 8.51
N LYS A 245 -17.26 11.26 8.45
CA LYS A 245 -18.12 11.94 9.44
C LYS A 245 -17.56 11.62 10.84
N LYS A 246 -17.69 12.51 11.82
CA LYS A 246 -17.11 12.43 13.19
C LYS A 246 -17.36 11.14 14.01
N GLY A 247 -17.92 10.07 13.45
CA GLY A 247 -18.05 8.72 14.01
C GLY A 247 -17.43 7.59 13.18
N GLU A 248 -16.86 7.85 12.01
CA GLU A 248 -16.34 6.83 11.07
C GLU A 248 -14.81 6.91 10.86
N GLU A 249 -14.10 7.69 11.67
CA GLU A 249 -12.64 7.83 11.60
C GLU A 249 -11.95 6.47 11.86
N ARG A 250 -11.70 5.74 10.78
CA ARG A 250 -10.85 4.55 10.76
C ARG A 250 -9.43 4.97 10.50
N LYS A 251 -8.52 4.43 11.32
CA LYS A 251 -7.10 4.53 11.04
C LYS A 251 -6.73 3.40 10.08
N ILE A 252 -6.20 3.77 8.92
CA ILE A 252 -5.65 2.85 7.95
C ILE A 252 -4.23 2.52 8.39
N MET A 253 -3.88 1.25 8.23
CA MET A 253 -2.54 0.71 8.44
C MET A 253 -1.89 0.43 7.09
N GLN A 254 -0.60 0.74 6.97
CA GLN A 254 0.27 0.32 5.87
C GLN A 254 1.52 -0.32 6.44
N VAL A 255 2.02 -1.37 5.78
CA VAL A 255 3.23 -2.08 6.22
C VAL A 255 4.26 -2.10 5.09
N TYR A 256 5.46 -1.62 5.40
CA TYR A 256 6.61 -1.60 4.52
C TYR A 256 7.65 -2.62 4.98
N ASP A 257 8.25 -3.32 4.02
CA ASP A 257 9.21 -4.39 4.32
C ASP A 257 10.57 -3.86 4.79
N SER A 258 10.89 -2.59 4.50
CA SER A 258 12.11 -1.92 4.94
C SER A 258 11.91 -0.43 5.15
N VAL A 259 12.78 0.17 5.96
CA VAL A 259 12.80 1.62 6.20
C VAL A 259 13.08 2.40 4.90
N TYR A 260 13.90 1.85 4.00
CA TYR A 260 14.14 2.45 2.69
C TYR A 260 12.87 2.49 1.85
N SER A 261 12.12 1.38 1.77
CA SER A 261 10.88 1.33 0.99
C SER A 261 9.85 2.31 1.53
N ALA A 262 9.71 2.39 2.85
CA ALA A 262 8.84 3.37 3.49
C ALA A 262 9.28 4.81 3.17
N HIS A 263 10.60 5.08 3.16
CA HIS A 263 11.15 6.40 2.89
C HIS A 263 10.95 6.82 1.43
N ARG A 264 11.18 5.91 0.47
CA ARG A 264 10.89 6.16 -0.96
C ARG A 264 9.41 6.49 -1.16
N MET A 265 8.52 5.76 -0.49
CA MET A 265 7.08 6.00 -0.59
C MET A 265 6.66 7.34 0.03
N ALA A 266 7.28 7.75 1.14
CA ALA A 266 7.07 9.08 1.69
C ALA A 266 7.53 10.19 0.71
N ILE A 267 8.72 10.05 0.12
CA ILE A 267 9.22 11.00 -0.89
C ILE A 267 8.30 11.06 -2.12
N HIS A 268 7.89 9.90 -2.63
CA HIS A 268 6.99 9.82 -3.78
C HIS A 268 5.64 10.50 -3.47
N ALA A 269 5.08 10.27 -2.28
CA ALA A 269 3.85 10.90 -1.85
C ALA A 269 3.98 12.42 -1.73
N GLU A 270 5.05 12.92 -1.11
CA GLU A 270 5.35 14.35 -1.01
C GLU A 270 5.42 15.00 -2.39
N LYS A 271 6.19 14.41 -3.31
CA LYS A 271 6.32 14.92 -4.68
C LYS A 271 5.05 14.80 -5.51
N GLY A 272 4.22 13.80 -5.22
CA GLY A 272 2.87 13.69 -5.77
C GLY A 272 1.99 14.86 -5.30
N TYR A 273 2.06 15.19 -4.01
CA TYR A 273 1.34 16.33 -3.44
C TYR A 273 1.87 17.67 -3.97
N ASP A 274 3.18 17.88 -4.07
CA ASP A 274 3.77 19.10 -4.64
C ASP A 274 3.25 19.34 -6.07
N ARG A 275 3.33 18.30 -6.93
CA ARG A 275 2.85 18.39 -8.32
C ARG A 275 1.34 18.61 -8.42
N GLU A 276 0.57 18.00 -7.53
CA GLU A 276 -0.88 18.19 -7.50
C GLU A 276 -1.23 19.61 -7.01
N ASP A 277 -0.53 20.14 -6.01
CA ASP A 277 -0.68 21.49 -5.49
C ASP A 277 -0.43 22.54 -6.57
N GLU A 278 0.71 22.45 -7.27
CA GLU A 278 1.07 23.33 -8.38
C GLU A 278 0.01 23.32 -9.49
N LYS A 279 -0.44 22.13 -9.90
CA LYS A 279 -1.49 21.99 -10.92
C LYS A 279 -2.81 22.61 -10.46
N LEU A 280 -3.24 22.32 -9.24
CA LEU A 280 -4.52 22.80 -8.73
C LEU A 280 -4.53 24.31 -8.47
N GLU A 281 -3.43 24.89 -8.00
CA GLU A 281 -3.29 26.34 -7.88
C GLU A 281 -3.23 27.02 -9.25
N GLY A 282 -2.59 26.39 -10.25
CA GLY A 282 -2.62 26.84 -11.64
C GLY A 282 -4.05 26.92 -12.19
N VAL A 283 -4.80 25.82 -12.08
CA VAL A 283 -6.21 25.74 -12.53
C VAL A 283 -7.08 26.75 -11.77
N LYS A 284 -6.93 26.84 -10.44
CA LYS A 284 -7.67 27.78 -9.61
C LYS A 284 -7.39 29.24 -10.00
N THR A 285 -6.15 29.58 -10.31
CA THR A 285 -5.75 30.91 -10.79
C THR A 285 -6.33 31.18 -12.19
N SER A 286 -6.28 30.20 -13.09
CA SER A 286 -6.87 30.31 -14.43
C SER A 286 -8.38 30.52 -14.37
N ILE A 287 -9.10 29.76 -13.55
CA ILE A 287 -10.55 29.95 -13.30
C ILE A 287 -10.83 31.35 -12.76
N GLY A 288 -10.00 31.86 -11.85
CA GLY A 288 -10.11 33.24 -11.35
C GLY A 288 -9.92 34.29 -12.45
N GLY A 289 -8.98 34.06 -13.38
CA GLY A 289 -8.79 34.89 -14.56
C GLY A 289 -10.00 34.85 -15.50
N ILE A 290 -10.49 33.65 -15.83
CA ILE A 290 -11.69 33.45 -16.66
C ILE A 290 -12.90 34.16 -16.02
N GLN A 291 -13.06 34.04 -14.70
CA GLN A 291 -14.11 34.75 -13.96
C GLN A 291 -13.96 36.27 -14.12
N GLY A 292 -12.74 36.80 -14.01
CA GLY A 292 -12.47 38.23 -14.24
C GLY A 292 -12.89 38.70 -15.62
N ASP A 293 -12.56 37.92 -16.65
CA ASP A 293 -12.88 38.23 -18.04
C ASP A 293 -14.39 38.15 -18.32
N LEU A 294 -15.10 37.22 -17.68
CA LEU A 294 -16.56 37.08 -17.80
C LEU A 294 -17.35 38.21 -17.10
N ILE A 295 -16.75 38.92 -16.13
CA ILE A 295 -17.43 40.01 -15.42
C ILE A 295 -17.59 41.20 -16.37
N GLY A 296 -18.83 41.46 -16.79
CA GLY A 296 -19.18 42.58 -17.66
C GLY A 296 -19.28 42.23 -19.15
N MET A 297 -19.05 40.98 -19.53
CA MET A 297 -19.28 40.50 -20.90
C MET A 297 -20.78 40.44 -21.23
N SER A 298 -21.10 40.81 -22.47
CA SER A 298 -22.45 40.70 -23.03
C SER A 298 -22.65 39.35 -23.73
N GLU A 299 -23.90 38.94 -23.98
CA GLU A 299 -24.23 37.64 -24.58
C GLU A 299 -23.66 37.44 -26.01
N ASN A 300 -23.31 38.53 -26.71
CA ASN A 300 -22.79 38.50 -28.09
C ASN A 300 -21.30 38.85 -28.17
N ASP A 301 -20.56 38.76 -27.05
CA ASP A 301 -19.15 39.12 -27.03
C ASP A 301 -18.31 38.14 -27.88
N PRO A 302 -17.51 38.62 -28.85
CA PRO A 302 -16.72 37.76 -29.73
C PRO A 302 -15.66 36.94 -28.99
N GLU A 303 -15.31 37.29 -27.74
CA GLU A 303 -14.32 36.56 -26.96
C GLU A 303 -14.89 35.34 -26.21
N ILE A 304 -16.22 35.15 -26.23
CA ILE A 304 -16.90 34.03 -25.54
C ILE A 304 -16.35 32.67 -25.98
N ASP A 305 -16.09 32.47 -27.27
CA ASP A 305 -15.58 31.18 -27.76
C ASP A 305 -14.14 30.89 -27.29
N GLY A 306 -13.34 31.95 -27.08
CA GLY A 306 -12.03 31.84 -26.44
C GLY A 306 -12.13 31.42 -24.97
N ILE A 307 -13.13 31.92 -24.25
CA ILE A 307 -13.41 31.51 -22.87
C ILE A 307 -13.88 30.06 -22.79
N LYS A 308 -14.82 29.64 -23.65
CA LYS A 308 -15.27 28.22 -23.71
C LYS A 308 -14.10 27.27 -23.95
N LYS A 309 -13.13 27.68 -24.79
CA LYS A 309 -11.91 26.90 -25.02
C LYS A 309 -11.06 26.80 -23.75
N ARG A 310 -10.80 27.91 -23.07
CA ARG A 310 -10.05 27.92 -21.80
C ARG A 310 -10.70 27.06 -20.74
N ILE A 311 -12.03 27.09 -20.59
CA ILE A 311 -12.75 26.22 -19.65
C ILE A 311 -12.53 24.74 -19.99
N ARG A 312 -12.59 24.37 -21.27
CA ARG A 312 -12.28 23.00 -21.72
C ARG A 312 -10.85 22.59 -21.44
N ASP A 313 -9.88 23.49 -21.70
CA ASP A 313 -8.47 23.23 -21.41
C ASP A 313 -8.27 22.96 -19.89
N GLU A 314 -8.96 23.69 -19.01
CA GLU A 314 -8.90 23.43 -17.55
C GLU A 314 -9.59 22.11 -17.15
N ILE A 315 -10.70 21.74 -17.79
CA ILE A 315 -11.37 20.45 -17.59
C ILE A 315 -10.43 19.30 -17.96
N ASP A 316 -9.73 19.43 -19.10
CA ASP A 316 -8.77 18.43 -19.57
C ASP A 316 -7.59 18.27 -18.59
N VAL A 317 -7.07 19.38 -18.04
CA VAL A 317 -6.02 19.36 -17.00
C VAL A 317 -6.51 18.68 -15.71
N LEU A 318 -7.79 18.83 -15.37
CA LEU A 318 -8.43 18.15 -14.24
C LEU A 318 -8.89 16.71 -14.57
N GLY A 319 -8.71 16.23 -15.79
CA GLY A 319 -9.13 14.89 -16.21
C GLY A 319 -8.40 13.75 -15.50
N GLY A 320 -9.05 12.58 -15.39
CA GLY A 320 -8.45 11.34 -14.86
C GLY A 320 -8.42 11.23 -13.33
N VAL A 321 -9.42 11.75 -12.64
CA VAL A 321 -9.35 12.00 -11.20
C VAL A 321 -10.23 11.07 -10.36
N VAL A 322 -9.69 10.62 -9.21
CA VAL A 322 -10.31 9.71 -8.23
C VAL A 322 -10.62 10.45 -6.89
N ASN A 323 -10.76 11.78 -6.92
CA ASN A 323 -10.97 12.58 -5.71
C ASN A 323 -12.27 13.38 -5.79
N GLU A 324 -13.13 13.22 -4.78
CA GLU A 324 -14.47 13.83 -4.72
C GLU A 324 -14.49 15.34 -5.00
N PHE A 325 -13.54 16.13 -4.47
CA PHE A 325 -13.56 17.58 -4.67
C PHE A 325 -13.15 18.00 -6.08
N LYS A 326 -12.28 17.21 -6.70
CA LYS A 326 -11.89 17.44 -8.08
C LYS A 326 -12.96 16.94 -9.04
N GLU A 327 -13.60 15.80 -8.77
CA GLU A 327 -14.79 15.32 -9.49
C GLU A 327 -15.90 16.37 -9.43
N GLU A 328 -16.25 16.86 -8.24
CA GLU A 328 -17.24 17.93 -8.07
C GLU A 328 -16.84 19.22 -8.81
N ALA A 329 -15.55 19.56 -8.86
CA ALA A 329 -15.09 20.73 -9.61
C ALA A 329 -15.23 20.53 -11.12
N VAL A 330 -14.87 19.34 -11.63
CA VAL A 330 -15.02 18.97 -13.04
C VAL A 330 -16.49 18.97 -13.45
N ASP A 331 -17.38 18.40 -12.63
CA ASP A 331 -18.82 18.40 -12.90
C ASP A 331 -19.35 19.84 -13.03
N ILE A 332 -18.98 20.72 -12.09
CA ILE A 332 -19.39 22.13 -12.13
C ILE A 332 -18.85 22.85 -13.36
N LEU A 333 -17.58 22.63 -13.72
CA LEU A 333 -16.96 23.27 -14.89
C LEU A 333 -17.57 22.77 -16.21
N THR A 334 -17.88 21.48 -16.28
CA THR A 334 -18.53 20.85 -17.43
C THR A 334 -19.94 21.41 -17.61
N GLU A 335 -20.70 21.59 -16.54
CA GLU A 335 -22.04 22.22 -16.59
C GLU A 335 -22.03 23.66 -17.14
N ILE A 336 -20.90 24.36 -17.09
CA ILE A 336 -20.79 25.76 -17.52
C ILE A 336 -19.87 25.96 -18.73
N GLN A 337 -19.37 24.87 -19.33
CA GLN A 337 -18.42 24.94 -20.45
C GLN A 337 -18.97 25.73 -21.65
N ASP A 338 -20.29 25.73 -21.82
CA ASP A 338 -21.00 26.41 -22.91
C ASP A 338 -21.50 27.81 -22.51
N ILE A 339 -21.30 28.21 -21.25
CA ILE A 339 -21.72 29.51 -20.67
C ILE A 339 -23.24 29.72 -20.84
N LYS A 340 -24.01 28.65 -20.60
CA LYS A 340 -25.47 28.66 -20.68
C LYS A 340 -26.12 28.35 -19.34
N ASP A 341 -27.33 28.85 -19.15
CA ASP A 341 -28.18 28.48 -18.02
C ASP A 341 -28.98 27.20 -18.29
N SER A 342 -29.75 26.74 -17.31
CA SER A 342 -30.62 25.55 -17.43
C SER A 342 -31.76 25.70 -18.46
N LEU A 343 -31.95 26.90 -19.00
CA LEU A 343 -32.94 27.23 -20.03
C LEU A 343 -32.27 27.50 -21.39
N ASP A 344 -31.01 27.08 -21.54
CA ASP A 344 -30.17 27.21 -22.74
C ASP A 344 -29.87 28.67 -23.17
N ARG A 345 -30.02 29.64 -22.26
CA ARG A 345 -29.69 31.05 -22.51
C ARG A 345 -28.27 31.38 -22.10
N HIS A 346 -27.58 32.23 -22.86
CA HIS A 346 -26.25 32.69 -22.48
C HIS A 346 -26.30 33.48 -21.18
N ASN A 347 -25.55 33.03 -20.16
CA ASN A 347 -25.61 33.63 -18.84
C ASN A 347 -24.21 33.67 -18.18
N PRO A 348 -23.41 34.71 -18.51
CA PRO A 348 -22.08 34.90 -17.94
C PRO A 348 -22.11 35.01 -16.41
N GLY A 349 -23.12 35.68 -15.84
CA GLY A 349 -23.24 35.87 -14.37
C GLY A 349 -23.43 34.56 -13.60
N THR A 350 -24.29 33.67 -14.09
CA THR A 350 -24.50 32.35 -13.47
C THR A 350 -23.25 31.47 -13.61
N SER A 351 -22.57 31.56 -14.76
CA SER A 351 -21.31 30.86 -15.01
C SER A 351 -20.21 31.34 -14.06
N CYS A 352 -20.08 32.65 -13.84
CA CYS A 352 -19.18 33.24 -12.83
C CYS A 352 -19.44 32.70 -11.42
N ALA A 353 -20.69 32.67 -10.97
CA ALA A 353 -21.04 32.15 -9.64
C ALA A 353 -20.67 30.66 -9.47
N ARG A 354 -20.87 29.86 -10.53
CA ARG A 354 -20.48 28.45 -10.55
C ARG A 354 -18.96 28.25 -10.61
N MET A 355 -18.22 29.12 -11.31
CA MET A 355 -16.75 29.13 -11.27
C MET A 355 -16.21 29.38 -9.85
N VAL A 356 -16.79 30.31 -9.09
CA VAL A 356 -16.44 30.52 -7.67
C VAL A 356 -16.66 29.23 -6.86
N LYS A 357 -17.75 28.50 -7.13
CA LYS A 357 -18.02 27.22 -6.48
C LYS A 357 -16.97 26.16 -6.84
N ALA A 358 -16.61 26.03 -8.12
CA ALA A 358 -15.55 25.13 -8.59
C ALA A 358 -14.20 25.45 -7.93
N ALA A 359 -13.79 26.73 -7.94
CA ALA A 359 -12.59 27.20 -7.26
C ALA A 359 -12.61 26.92 -5.74
N GLY A 360 -13.80 27.02 -5.12
CA GLY A 360 -14.02 26.62 -3.73
C GLY A 360 -13.75 25.13 -3.46
N ARG A 361 -14.17 24.24 -4.37
CA ARG A 361 -13.88 22.79 -4.28
C ARG A 361 -12.39 22.50 -4.45
N LEU A 362 -11.74 23.13 -5.42
CA LEU A 362 -10.29 23.02 -5.59
C LEU A 362 -9.54 23.50 -4.33
N LYS A 363 -9.98 24.61 -3.72
CA LYS A 363 -9.44 25.09 -2.42
C LYS A 363 -9.63 24.08 -1.29
N SER A 364 -10.76 23.37 -1.24
CA SER A 364 -10.97 22.28 -0.27
C SER A 364 -9.96 21.13 -0.48
N ARG A 365 -9.67 20.77 -1.73
CA ARG A 365 -8.63 19.77 -2.05
C ARG A 365 -7.24 20.26 -1.66
N LEU A 366 -6.88 21.49 -1.97
CA LEU A 366 -5.59 22.11 -1.59
C LEU A 366 -5.38 22.07 -0.06
N ASN A 367 -6.41 22.41 0.73
CA ASN A 367 -6.35 22.30 2.19
C ASN A 367 -6.11 20.86 2.67
N GLN A 368 -6.71 19.86 2.00
CA GLN A 368 -6.42 18.45 2.32
C GLN A 368 -4.98 18.07 1.97
N ILE A 369 -4.48 18.51 0.82
CA ILE A 369 -3.11 18.26 0.38
C ILE A 369 -2.15 18.84 1.41
N PHE A 370 -2.32 20.11 1.80
CA PHE A 370 -1.51 20.77 2.81
C PHE A 370 -1.47 20.00 4.14
N GLY A 371 -2.65 19.56 4.62
CA GLY A 371 -2.72 18.74 5.82
C GLY A 371 -1.97 17.40 5.69
N LYS A 372 -2.08 16.73 4.54
CA LYS A 372 -1.40 15.45 4.26
C LYS A 372 0.09 15.61 3.99
N SER A 373 0.54 16.72 3.38
CA SER A 373 1.94 16.93 3.02
C SER A 373 2.80 17.14 4.27
N GLY A 374 2.37 17.95 5.24
CA GLY A 374 3.12 18.16 6.49
C GLY A 374 3.28 16.86 7.30
N PHE A 375 2.30 15.97 7.20
CA PHE A 375 2.35 14.63 7.76
C PHE A 375 3.35 13.71 7.07
N VAL A 376 3.43 13.75 5.74
CA VAL A 376 4.41 12.99 4.96
C VAL A 376 5.82 13.55 5.13
N GLU A 377 5.99 14.86 5.22
CA GLU A 377 7.27 15.51 5.47
C GLU A 377 7.86 15.07 6.82
N HIS A 378 7.00 15.01 7.84
CA HIS A 378 7.36 14.48 9.14
C HIS A 378 7.83 13.02 9.05
N ASP A 379 7.07 12.15 8.36
CA ASP A 379 7.43 10.74 8.17
C ASP A 379 8.76 10.58 7.44
N LYS A 380 8.97 11.33 6.36
CA LYS A 380 10.24 11.37 5.62
C LYS A 380 11.41 11.69 6.55
N ARG A 381 11.26 12.69 7.43
CA ARG A 381 12.29 13.10 8.39
C ARG A 381 12.60 12.00 9.40
N ILE A 382 11.58 11.31 9.92
CA ILE A 382 11.75 10.17 10.86
C ILE A 382 12.61 9.10 10.20
N LEU A 383 12.19 8.67 9.01
CA LEU A 383 12.78 7.55 8.30
C LEU A 383 14.21 7.88 7.88
N GLY A 384 14.45 9.08 7.33
CA GLY A 384 15.79 9.54 6.95
C GLY A 384 16.75 9.61 8.14
N LYS A 385 16.28 10.08 9.30
CA LYS A 385 17.09 10.09 10.53
C LYS A 385 17.47 8.67 10.95
N LYS A 386 16.49 7.76 11.04
CA LYS A 386 16.72 6.36 11.45
C LYS A 386 17.67 5.63 10.49
N ILE A 387 17.53 5.86 9.18
CA ILE A 387 18.45 5.35 8.15
C ILE A 387 19.89 5.81 8.45
N ASN A 388 20.11 7.10 8.68
CA ASN A 388 21.45 7.64 8.92
C ASN A 388 22.07 7.11 10.23
N GLU A 389 21.27 6.99 11.29
CA GLU A 389 21.72 6.45 12.57
C GLU A 389 22.19 4.99 12.44
N GLU A 390 21.39 4.13 11.81
CA GLU A 390 21.73 2.71 11.67
C GLU A 390 22.81 2.46 10.62
N LYS A 391 22.86 3.27 9.55
CA LYS A 391 23.96 3.28 8.58
C LYS A 391 25.29 3.58 9.24
N SER A 392 25.34 4.58 10.13
CA SER A 392 26.57 4.91 10.87
C SER A 392 27.05 3.76 11.79
N VAL A 393 26.14 2.93 12.29
CA VAL A 393 26.51 1.70 13.03
C VAL A 393 27.15 0.69 12.08
N MET A 394 26.58 0.46 10.90
CA MET A 394 27.14 -0.47 9.91
C MET A 394 28.51 -0.03 9.38
N GLU A 395 28.69 1.27 9.10
CA GLU A 395 29.97 1.83 8.65
C GLU A 395 31.08 1.67 9.70
N ARG A 396 30.77 1.98 10.97
CA ARG A 396 31.73 1.77 12.07
C ARG A 396 32.05 0.30 12.30
N ALA A 397 31.09 -0.60 12.09
CA ALA A 397 31.34 -2.03 12.17
C ALA A 397 32.32 -2.47 11.07
N GLN A 398 32.13 -1.99 9.84
CA GLN A 398 33.03 -2.26 8.72
C GLN A 398 34.46 -1.81 8.99
N ASP A 399 34.63 -0.59 9.51
CA ASP A 399 35.95 -0.05 9.87
C ASP A 399 36.61 -0.89 10.97
N ALA A 400 35.84 -1.33 11.97
CA ALA A 400 36.35 -2.18 13.03
C ALA A 400 36.80 -3.55 12.51
N PHE A 401 35.97 -4.25 11.72
CA PHE A 401 36.33 -5.55 11.12
C PHE A 401 37.52 -5.45 10.18
N SER A 402 37.56 -4.43 9.30
CA SER A 402 38.71 -4.17 8.43
C SER A 402 39.99 -3.89 9.23
N GLY A 403 39.85 -3.22 10.37
CA GLY A 403 40.91 -3.02 11.34
C GLY A 403 41.42 -4.34 11.93
N ILE A 404 40.53 -5.21 12.41
CA ILE A 404 40.88 -6.54 12.96
C ILE A 404 41.70 -7.33 11.94
N ARG A 405 41.21 -7.43 10.69
CA ARG A 405 41.89 -8.19 9.62
C ARG A 405 43.28 -7.64 9.32
N ARG A 406 43.44 -6.31 9.29
CA ARG A 406 44.73 -5.65 9.04
C ARG A 406 45.75 -5.93 10.15
N GLU A 407 45.31 -5.90 11.41
CA GLU A 407 46.19 -6.18 12.56
C GLU A 407 46.61 -7.66 12.62
N LEU A 408 45.78 -8.59 12.12
CA LEU A 408 46.14 -10.02 12.00
C LEU A 408 47.12 -10.32 10.86
N GLY A 409 47.14 -9.49 9.81
CA GLY A 409 48.01 -9.66 8.64
C GLY A 409 49.37 -8.96 8.76
N ARG A 410 49.52 -8.09 9.74
CA ARG A 410 50.81 -7.52 10.17
C ARG A 410 51.23 -8.28 11.43
N ASP A 411 52.47 -8.19 11.88
CA ASP A 411 52.89 -8.70 13.21
C ASP A 411 52.24 -7.90 14.37
N GLY A 412 50.98 -7.46 14.20
CA GLY A 412 50.19 -6.76 15.19
C GLY A 412 49.96 -7.68 16.37
N GLY A 413 50.59 -7.35 17.50
CA GLY A 413 50.43 -8.13 18.72
C GLY A 413 48.97 -8.22 19.17
N ALA A 414 48.62 -9.28 19.90
CA ALA A 414 47.27 -9.57 20.40
C ALA A 414 46.53 -8.35 21.01
N LYS A 415 47.26 -7.43 21.65
CA LYS A 415 46.70 -6.19 22.22
C LYS A 415 46.08 -5.25 21.16
N ALA A 416 46.64 -5.19 19.95
CA ALA A 416 46.11 -4.36 18.86
C ALA A 416 44.79 -4.95 18.31
N VAL A 417 44.74 -6.27 18.14
CA VAL A 417 43.53 -7.00 17.73
C VAL A 417 42.42 -6.85 18.77
N GLN A 418 42.73 -7.03 20.06
CA GLN A 418 41.74 -6.85 21.13
C GLN A 418 41.14 -5.44 21.13
N ARG A 419 41.96 -4.38 20.99
CA ARG A 419 41.44 -3.00 20.89
C ARG A 419 40.47 -2.81 19.73
N ARG A 420 40.69 -3.51 18.61
CA ARG A 420 39.77 -3.45 17.46
C ARG A 420 38.48 -4.19 17.72
N ILE A 421 38.56 -5.36 18.36
CA ILE A 421 37.39 -6.12 18.86
C ILE A 421 36.54 -5.23 19.78
N ASP A 422 37.17 -4.54 20.73
CA ASP A 422 36.50 -3.65 21.68
C ASP A 422 35.90 -2.40 21.01
N SER A 423 36.39 -2.02 19.82
CA SER A 423 35.90 -0.87 19.05
C SER A 423 34.68 -1.17 18.19
N VAL A 424 34.28 -2.45 18.06
CA VAL A 424 33.08 -2.84 17.31
C VAL A 424 31.86 -2.19 17.97
N PRO A 425 31.01 -1.47 17.21
CA PRO A 425 29.85 -0.80 17.77
C PRO A 425 28.82 -1.82 18.26
N ASP A 426 27.88 -1.37 19.09
CA ASP A 426 26.77 -2.20 19.54
C ASP A 426 25.85 -2.59 18.37
N LEU A 427 25.97 -3.85 17.95
CA LEU A 427 25.20 -4.47 16.86
C LEU A 427 23.77 -4.86 17.26
N GLN A 428 23.32 -4.51 18.48
CA GLN A 428 21.90 -4.58 18.88
C GLN A 428 21.12 -3.30 18.56
N LYS A 429 21.81 -2.18 18.33
CA LYS A 429 21.18 -0.89 17.99
C LYS A 429 20.38 -0.87 16.69
N PRO A 430 20.78 -1.59 15.63
CA PRO A 430 19.98 -1.62 14.40
C PRO A 430 18.68 -2.40 14.63
N THR A 431 17.55 -1.72 14.53
CA THR A 431 16.23 -2.33 14.79
C THR A 431 15.29 -2.32 13.60
N VAL A 432 15.60 -1.60 12.51
CA VAL A 432 14.75 -1.57 11.32
C VAL A 432 15.37 -2.33 10.14
N ARG A 433 14.53 -2.87 9.26
CA ARG A 433 15.01 -3.52 8.04
C ARG A 433 15.56 -2.51 7.03
N PRO A 434 16.65 -2.84 6.32
CA PRO A 434 17.35 -4.14 6.35
C PRO A 434 18.45 -4.21 7.42
N PHE A 435 18.77 -3.12 8.12
CA PHE A 435 19.90 -3.05 9.05
C PHE A 435 19.81 -4.07 10.19
N SER A 436 18.63 -4.37 10.71
CA SER A 436 18.44 -5.41 11.74
C SER A 436 18.95 -6.78 11.28
N GLN A 437 18.72 -7.14 10.01
CA GLN A 437 19.20 -8.40 9.42
C GLN A 437 20.72 -8.45 9.30
N TYR A 438 21.34 -7.35 8.83
CA TYR A 438 22.80 -7.25 8.78
C TYR A 438 23.42 -7.24 10.18
N GLY A 439 22.83 -6.50 11.12
CA GLY A 439 23.26 -6.43 12.52
C GLY A 439 23.24 -7.80 13.21
N ALA A 440 22.19 -8.59 13.00
CA ALA A 440 22.09 -9.96 13.52
C ALA A 440 23.23 -10.86 13.00
N LYS A 441 23.50 -10.83 11.69
CA LYS A 441 24.57 -11.63 11.07
C LYS A 441 25.96 -11.18 11.52
N LEU A 442 26.22 -9.88 11.57
CA LEU A 442 27.49 -9.34 12.08
C LEU A 442 27.71 -9.71 13.55
N ARG A 443 26.65 -9.71 14.36
CA ARG A 443 26.72 -10.14 15.78
C ARG A 443 27.14 -11.60 15.90
N ALA A 444 26.57 -12.49 15.09
CA ALA A 444 26.97 -13.90 15.07
C ALA A 444 28.44 -14.09 14.68
N LYS A 445 28.94 -13.33 13.69
CA LYS A 445 30.37 -13.35 13.33
C LYS A 445 31.23 -12.79 14.46
N MET A 446 30.79 -11.71 15.11
CA MET A 446 31.52 -11.11 16.23
C MET A 446 31.65 -12.07 17.42
N CYS A 447 30.60 -12.82 17.76
CA CYS A 447 30.68 -13.86 18.78
C CYS A 447 31.76 -14.91 18.44
N SER A 448 31.85 -15.31 17.16
CA SER A 448 32.86 -16.26 16.68
C SER A 448 34.28 -15.68 16.70
N VAL A 449 34.42 -14.41 16.34
CA VAL A 449 35.69 -13.66 16.41
C VAL A 449 36.20 -13.60 17.84
N THR A 450 35.35 -13.22 18.80
CA THR A 450 35.73 -13.14 20.21
C THR A 450 36.10 -14.50 20.79
N ALA A 451 35.34 -15.55 20.45
CA ALA A 451 35.63 -16.91 20.89
C ALA A 451 36.94 -17.44 20.31
N GLY A 452 37.17 -17.24 19.00
CA GLY A 452 38.41 -17.64 18.33
C GLY A 452 39.64 -16.89 18.87
N PHE A 453 39.49 -15.60 19.14
CA PHE A 453 40.56 -14.79 19.72
C PHE A 453 40.94 -15.27 21.13
N ALA A 454 39.94 -15.58 21.97
CA ALA A 454 40.16 -16.14 23.30
C ALA A 454 40.81 -17.53 23.26
N ALA A 455 40.51 -18.33 22.24
CA ALA A 455 41.09 -19.65 22.03
C ALA A 455 42.48 -19.63 21.36
N GLY A 456 42.98 -18.46 20.93
CA GLY A 456 44.22 -18.34 20.18
C GLY A 456 44.15 -18.85 18.73
N ASP A 457 42.94 -19.09 18.20
CA ASP A 457 42.73 -19.55 16.82
C ASP A 457 42.67 -18.36 15.85
N GLY A 458 43.86 -17.87 15.48
CA GLY A 458 43.98 -16.77 14.52
C GLY A 458 43.39 -17.07 13.14
N GLY A 459 43.31 -18.36 12.75
CA GLY A 459 42.69 -18.79 11.50
C GLY A 459 41.18 -18.54 11.50
N LEU A 460 40.51 -18.95 12.57
CA LEU A 460 39.08 -18.71 12.77
C LEU A 460 38.77 -17.21 12.85
N VAL A 461 39.58 -16.42 13.57
CA VAL A 461 39.40 -14.97 13.65
C VAL A 461 39.50 -14.34 12.26
N ARG A 462 40.54 -14.68 11.49
CA ARG A 462 40.74 -14.17 10.13
C ARG A 462 39.58 -14.52 9.20
N ASP A 463 39.11 -15.77 9.23
CA ASP A 463 37.96 -16.22 8.42
C ASP A 463 36.67 -15.46 8.79
N LYS A 464 36.34 -15.39 10.09
CA LYS A 464 35.07 -14.78 10.53
C LYS A 464 35.06 -13.26 10.35
N THR A 465 36.20 -12.59 10.53
CA THR A 465 36.35 -11.18 10.17
C THR A 465 36.22 -10.96 8.67
N GLY A 466 36.81 -11.81 7.84
CA GLY A 466 36.62 -11.76 6.38
C GLY A 466 35.16 -11.89 5.97
N ASN A 467 34.42 -12.83 6.59
CA ASN A 467 32.98 -12.99 6.36
C ASN A 467 32.17 -11.76 6.83
N ALA A 468 32.54 -11.14 7.95
CA ALA A 468 31.92 -9.91 8.43
C ALA A 468 32.14 -8.73 7.46
N GLU A 469 33.34 -8.59 6.88
CA GLU A 469 33.61 -7.59 5.84
C GLU A 469 32.75 -7.81 4.59
N VAL A 470 32.52 -9.06 4.18
CA VAL A 470 31.63 -9.36 3.05
C VAL A 470 30.19 -8.92 3.37
N ILE A 471 29.68 -9.20 4.57
CA ILE A 471 28.35 -8.76 5.00
C ILE A 471 28.25 -7.22 4.94
N CYS A 472 29.26 -6.49 5.45
CA CYS A 472 29.30 -5.02 5.37
C CYS A 472 29.32 -4.51 3.93
N LYS A 473 30.05 -5.15 3.01
CA LYS A 473 30.06 -4.75 1.60
C LYS A 473 28.73 -5.01 0.91
N VAL A 474 28.09 -6.15 1.17
CA VAL A 474 26.73 -6.42 0.67
C VAL A 474 25.75 -5.34 1.15
N PHE A 475 25.87 -4.90 2.40
CA PHE A 475 25.12 -3.75 2.90
C PHE A 475 25.44 -2.46 2.12
N GLN A 476 26.70 -2.14 1.84
CA GLN A 476 27.06 -0.95 1.05
C GLN A 476 26.46 -0.97 -0.36
N VAL A 477 26.46 -2.14 -1.02
CA VAL A 477 25.82 -2.30 -2.33
C VAL A 477 24.31 -2.06 -2.22
N GLN A 478 23.66 -2.63 -1.19
CA GLN A 478 22.24 -2.41 -0.93
C GLN A 478 21.95 -0.92 -0.66
N ASP A 479 22.74 -0.23 0.14
CA ASP A 479 22.55 1.21 0.43
C ASP A 479 22.72 2.08 -0.83
N GLU A 480 23.71 1.79 -1.68
CA GLU A 480 23.89 2.55 -2.94
C GLU A 480 22.74 2.28 -3.92
N ARG A 481 22.27 1.02 -4.04
CA ARG A 481 21.05 0.69 -4.80
C ARG A 481 19.85 1.50 -4.30
N GLU A 482 19.63 1.50 -2.99
CA GLU A 482 18.51 2.20 -2.37
C GLU A 482 18.60 3.72 -2.56
N SER A 483 19.81 4.25 -2.57
CA SER A 483 20.07 5.65 -2.88
C SER A 483 19.70 6.01 -4.31
N ILE A 484 20.03 5.15 -5.29
CA ILE A 484 19.63 5.31 -6.69
C ILE A 484 18.10 5.26 -6.83
N LEU A 485 17.44 4.26 -6.22
CA LEU A 485 15.98 4.12 -6.27
C LEU A 485 15.27 5.32 -5.64
N ARG A 486 15.83 5.86 -4.56
CA ARG A 486 15.30 7.07 -3.90
C ARG A 486 15.38 8.28 -4.80
N ASP A 487 16.48 8.48 -5.51
CA ASP A 487 16.66 9.63 -6.41
C ASP A 487 15.68 9.54 -7.60
N ILE A 488 15.48 8.34 -8.15
CA ILE A 488 14.45 8.08 -9.18
C ILE A 488 13.05 8.42 -8.64
N ALA A 489 12.74 8.02 -7.40
CA ALA A 489 11.44 8.31 -6.77
C ALA A 489 11.23 9.80 -6.46
N ALA A 490 12.30 10.55 -6.18
CA ALA A 490 12.22 11.96 -5.85
C ALA A 490 11.88 12.83 -7.05
N SER A 491 12.51 12.59 -8.20
CA SER A 491 12.16 13.28 -9.44
C SER A 491 12.92 12.65 -10.61
N PRO A 492 12.23 11.87 -11.47
CA PRO A 492 12.84 11.32 -12.68
C PRO A 492 13.37 12.45 -13.58
N LEU A 493 12.65 13.56 -13.67
CA LEU A 493 12.91 14.61 -14.65
C LEU A 493 14.13 15.49 -14.32
N THR A 494 14.47 15.62 -13.04
CA THR A 494 15.66 16.40 -12.60
C THR A 494 16.91 15.53 -12.46
N LEU A 495 16.73 14.21 -12.42
CA LEU A 495 17.85 13.28 -12.42
C LEU A 495 18.41 13.20 -13.85
N THR A 496 19.70 13.44 -14.02
CA THR A 496 20.36 13.29 -15.32
C THR A 496 20.83 11.86 -15.51
N ILE A 497 20.82 11.39 -16.77
CA ILE A 497 21.34 10.06 -17.12
C ILE A 497 22.82 9.95 -16.71
N GLU A 498 23.59 11.03 -16.83
CA GLU A 498 24.99 11.09 -16.40
C GLU A 498 25.16 10.84 -14.90
N ASN A 499 24.33 11.47 -14.06
CA ASN A 499 24.34 11.23 -12.61
C ASN A 499 24.01 9.77 -12.30
N LEU A 500 22.97 9.20 -12.91
CA LEU A 500 22.64 7.77 -12.74
C LEU A 500 23.77 6.85 -13.19
N LEU A 501 24.44 7.19 -14.29
CA LEU A 501 25.56 6.42 -14.81
C LEU A 501 26.72 6.43 -13.82
N LEU A 502 27.06 7.59 -13.24
CA LEU A 502 28.12 7.73 -12.24
C LEU A 502 27.81 6.91 -10.98
N ARG A 503 26.58 6.93 -10.48
CA ARG A 503 26.16 6.11 -9.33
C ARG A 503 26.15 4.62 -9.66
N SER A 504 25.69 4.25 -10.84
CA SER A 504 25.70 2.85 -11.31
C SER A 504 27.13 2.32 -11.49
N GLN A 505 28.08 3.18 -11.87
CA GLN A 505 29.51 2.83 -11.92
C GLN A 505 30.09 2.60 -10.53
N ARG A 506 29.75 3.43 -9.53
CA ARG A 506 30.10 3.19 -8.12
C ARG A 506 29.52 1.87 -7.62
N LEU A 507 28.24 1.61 -7.92
CA LEU A 507 27.62 0.31 -7.63
C LEU A 507 28.41 -0.84 -8.28
N GLY A 508 28.88 -0.65 -9.52
CA GLY A 508 29.74 -1.57 -10.25
C GLY A 508 31.08 -1.85 -9.56
N GLN A 509 31.70 -0.84 -8.95
CA GLN A 509 32.92 -0.98 -8.16
C GLN A 509 32.66 -1.75 -6.86
N LEU A 510 31.57 -1.44 -6.16
CA LEU A 510 31.20 -2.11 -4.90
C LEU A 510 30.89 -3.60 -5.10
N VAL A 511 30.36 -3.98 -6.27
CA VAL A 511 30.12 -5.39 -6.62
C VAL A 511 31.32 -6.07 -7.29
N ASP A 512 32.49 -5.44 -7.40
CA ASP A 512 33.66 -6.12 -7.97
C ASP A 512 34.13 -7.25 -7.02
N PRO A 513 34.20 -8.52 -7.48
CA PRO A 513 34.70 -9.62 -6.65
C PRO A 513 36.10 -9.37 -6.07
N LYS A 514 36.96 -8.65 -6.79
CA LYS A 514 38.32 -8.30 -6.35
C LYS A 514 38.30 -7.34 -5.17
N GLU A 515 37.32 -6.44 -5.17
CA GLU A 515 37.10 -5.50 -4.08
C GLU A 515 36.43 -6.16 -2.88
N VAL A 516 35.64 -7.25 -3.06
CA VAL A 516 34.91 -7.88 -1.94
C VAL A 516 35.77 -8.80 -1.07
N SER A 517 36.67 -9.62 -1.63
CA SER A 517 37.81 -10.22 -0.90
C SER A 517 38.73 -10.99 -1.84
N ALA A 518 40.03 -10.66 -1.86
CA ALA A 518 41.03 -11.42 -2.61
C ALA A 518 41.38 -12.79 -1.97
N ASP A 519 41.18 -12.95 -0.66
CA ASP A 519 41.63 -14.14 0.11
C ASP A 519 40.49 -15.01 0.68
N ALA A 520 39.30 -14.44 0.88
CA ALA A 520 38.16 -15.24 1.36
C ALA A 520 37.57 -15.88 0.11
N GLY A 521 37.81 -17.17 -0.11
CA GLY A 521 37.16 -17.90 -1.19
C GLY A 521 35.66 -17.61 -1.12
N ILE A 522 35.14 -16.83 -2.06
CA ILE A 522 33.73 -16.41 -2.05
C ILE A 522 32.94 -17.68 -2.35
N VAL A 523 32.53 -18.41 -1.31
CA VAL A 523 31.75 -19.65 -1.36
C VAL A 523 30.38 -19.44 -2.04
N HIS A 524 30.05 -18.19 -2.40
CA HIS A 524 28.76 -17.79 -2.98
C HIS A 524 28.92 -17.07 -4.33
N SER A 525 29.77 -17.61 -5.20
CA SER A 525 30.12 -17.01 -6.49
C SER A 525 28.91 -16.76 -7.41
N GLU A 526 27.89 -17.62 -7.40
CA GLU A 526 26.79 -17.54 -8.36
C GLU A 526 25.79 -16.38 -8.12
N PRO A 527 25.19 -16.20 -6.92
CA PRO A 527 24.33 -15.04 -6.64
C PRO A 527 25.10 -13.72 -6.83
N TYR A 528 26.36 -13.70 -6.41
CA TYR A 528 27.23 -12.55 -6.57
C TYR A 528 27.53 -12.23 -8.05
N ASN A 529 27.87 -13.23 -8.86
CA ASN A 529 28.07 -13.08 -10.30
C ASN A 529 26.80 -12.63 -11.03
N LYS A 530 25.62 -13.10 -10.60
CA LYS A 530 24.32 -12.65 -11.12
C LYS A 530 24.13 -11.15 -10.87
N MET A 531 24.46 -10.64 -9.68
CA MET A 531 24.43 -9.21 -9.38
C MET A 531 25.39 -8.41 -10.26
N VAL A 532 26.64 -8.87 -10.40
CA VAL A 532 27.63 -8.22 -11.28
C VAL A 532 27.12 -8.10 -12.71
N ARG A 533 26.50 -9.16 -13.25
CA ARG A 533 25.88 -9.14 -14.59
C ARG A 533 24.75 -8.12 -14.67
N LYS A 534 23.86 -8.08 -13.68
CA LYS A 534 22.75 -7.09 -13.63
C LYS A 534 23.26 -5.66 -13.60
N VAL A 535 24.25 -5.34 -12.75
CA VAL A 535 24.84 -3.99 -12.67
C VAL A 535 25.55 -3.61 -13.97
N LYS A 536 26.28 -4.53 -14.61
CA LYS A 536 26.88 -4.29 -15.94
C LYS A 536 25.83 -4.05 -17.02
N GLY A 537 24.71 -4.78 -16.98
CA GLY A 537 23.56 -4.55 -17.86
C GLY A 537 22.97 -3.15 -17.68
N LEU A 538 22.76 -2.72 -16.44
CA LEU A 538 22.28 -1.38 -16.10
C LEU A 538 23.21 -0.29 -16.65
N ILE A 539 24.52 -0.40 -16.42
CA ILE A 539 25.51 0.57 -16.93
C ILE A 539 25.46 0.63 -18.47
N ARG A 540 25.34 -0.52 -19.15
CA ARG A 540 25.24 -0.56 -20.61
C ARG A 540 23.97 0.13 -21.11
N ALA A 541 22.82 -0.12 -20.46
CA ALA A 541 21.57 0.54 -20.79
C ALA A 541 21.65 2.06 -20.59
N LEU A 542 22.20 2.53 -19.47
CA LEU A 542 22.39 3.96 -19.21
C LEU A 542 23.33 4.63 -20.22
N ARG A 543 24.40 3.96 -20.65
CA ARG A 543 25.28 4.48 -21.72
C ARG A 543 24.57 4.62 -23.05
N HIS A 544 23.69 3.68 -23.38
CA HIS A 544 22.88 3.76 -24.59
C HIS A 544 21.96 4.98 -24.55
N TYR A 545 21.20 5.15 -23.46
CA TYR A 545 20.31 6.30 -23.30
C TYR A 545 21.03 7.64 -23.18
N SER A 546 22.27 7.67 -22.67
CA SER A 546 23.08 8.89 -22.61
C SER A 546 23.41 9.47 -24.00
N GLY A 547 23.29 8.67 -25.06
CA GLY A 547 23.49 9.11 -26.44
C GLY A 547 22.20 9.51 -27.16
N GLU A 548 21.03 9.43 -26.49
CA GLU A 548 19.73 9.68 -27.10
C GLU A 548 19.11 11.01 -26.64
N ASN A 549 18.54 11.77 -27.58
CA ASN A 549 17.71 12.93 -27.25
C ASN A 549 16.28 12.46 -26.96
N LEU A 550 16.02 12.13 -25.69
CA LEU A 550 14.71 11.62 -25.25
C LEU A 550 13.72 12.75 -24.93
N SER A 551 12.49 12.60 -25.42
CA SER A 551 11.34 13.39 -24.98
C SER A 551 11.07 13.20 -23.48
N GLU A 552 10.27 14.08 -22.88
CA GLU A 552 9.94 13.97 -21.45
C GLU A 552 9.22 12.64 -21.12
N SER A 553 8.26 12.24 -21.97
CA SER A 553 7.52 10.98 -21.81
C SER A 553 8.42 9.76 -21.95
N ASP A 554 9.33 9.76 -22.92
CA ASP A 554 10.25 8.64 -23.14
C ASP A 554 11.25 8.51 -21.99
N ARG A 555 11.66 9.64 -21.41
CA ARG A 555 12.55 9.67 -20.25
C ARG A 555 11.88 9.10 -19.00
N ILE A 556 10.61 9.43 -18.75
CA ILE A 556 9.82 8.84 -17.66
C ILE A 556 9.71 7.33 -17.86
N ALA A 557 9.34 6.88 -19.07
CA ALA A 557 9.23 5.46 -19.39
C ALA A 557 10.56 4.70 -19.25
N MET A 558 11.67 5.34 -19.62
CA MET A 558 13.02 4.82 -19.39
C MET A 558 13.31 4.67 -17.90
N TYR A 559 13.04 5.69 -17.07
CA TYR A 559 13.26 5.62 -15.62
C TYR A 559 12.43 4.54 -14.95
N ASP A 560 11.18 4.34 -15.38
CA ASP A 560 10.34 3.25 -14.86
C ASP A 560 10.91 1.87 -15.20
N ARG A 561 11.41 1.68 -16.44
CA ARG A 561 12.11 0.43 -16.81
C ARG A 561 13.37 0.23 -15.98
N LEU A 562 14.21 1.27 -15.85
CA LEU A 562 15.45 1.22 -15.07
C LEU A 562 15.16 0.92 -13.60
N LYS A 563 14.10 1.50 -13.03
CA LYS A 563 13.65 1.20 -11.67
C LYS A 563 13.35 -0.29 -11.51
N GLY A 564 12.59 -0.90 -12.42
CA GLY A 564 12.34 -2.35 -12.41
C GLY A 564 13.63 -3.18 -12.44
N TYR A 565 14.57 -2.82 -13.33
CA TYR A 565 15.88 -3.48 -13.41
C TYR A 565 16.71 -3.37 -12.12
N ILE A 566 16.65 -2.22 -11.44
CA ILE A 566 17.38 -1.97 -10.19
C ILE A 566 16.69 -2.69 -9.02
N GLU A 567 15.36 -2.70 -8.98
CA GLU A 567 14.57 -3.43 -7.98
C GLU A 567 14.83 -4.94 -8.04
N ASP A 568 15.03 -5.49 -9.24
CA ASP A 568 15.43 -6.88 -9.49
C ASP A 568 16.80 -7.28 -8.93
N ILE A 569 17.65 -6.33 -8.54
CA ILE A 569 18.91 -6.62 -7.87
C ILE A 569 18.60 -6.98 -6.41
N ASN A 570 18.40 -8.27 -6.14
CA ASN A 570 18.07 -8.81 -4.82
C ASN A 570 19.31 -9.31 -4.08
N PHE A 571 19.56 -8.78 -2.88
CA PHE A 571 20.70 -9.11 -2.02
C PHE A 571 20.36 -10.14 -0.93
N THR A 572 19.08 -10.46 -0.76
CA THR A 572 18.61 -11.40 0.26
C THR A 572 19.18 -12.80 0.03
N GLU A 573 19.26 -13.27 -1.23
CA GLU A 573 19.87 -14.56 -1.58
C GLU A 573 21.36 -14.68 -1.18
N VAL A 574 22.08 -13.56 -1.20
CA VAL A 574 23.50 -13.50 -0.79
C VAL A 574 23.59 -13.48 0.73
N LEU A 575 22.74 -12.67 1.37
CA LEU A 575 22.69 -12.52 2.80
C LEU A 575 22.29 -13.82 3.50
N GLU A 576 21.31 -14.57 2.98
CA GLU A 576 20.85 -15.86 3.51
C GLU A 576 21.96 -16.93 3.55
N LYS A 577 22.89 -16.89 2.59
CA LYS A 577 23.97 -17.87 2.46
C LYS A 577 25.21 -17.55 3.30
N LEU A 578 25.33 -16.31 3.81
CA LEU A 578 26.43 -15.80 4.66
C LEU A 578 26.10 -15.87 6.15
#